data_AF-A0A6M3JJQ8-F1
#
_entry.id   AF-A0A6M3JJQ8-F1
#
_cell.length_a   1.000
_cell.length_b   1.000
_cell.length_c   1.000
_cell.angle_alpha   90.00
_cell.angle_beta   90.00
_cell.angle_gamma   90.00
#
_symmetry.space_group_name_H-M   'P 1'
#
loop_
_entity.id
_entity.type
_entity.pdbx_description
1 polymer ?
#
loop_
_entity_poly.entity_id
_entity_poly.type
_entity_poly.pdbx_seq_one_letter_code
_entity_poly.pdbx_strand_id
1 'polypeptide(L)' 'MTIEAIRARVEAIKRISDDDEMAHADEDALWKGVLEAIAAGAEDAAALAAEALLTADIPFARWCA' A
#
# COMPACT_ATOMS: atom_id res chain seq x y z
N MET A 1 8.64 2.13 8.77
CA MET A 1 7.28 2.57 8.39
C MET A 1 6.36 2.29 9.58
N THR A 2 5.36 3.12 9.85
CA THR A 2 4.38 2.85 10.93
C THR A 2 3.02 2.50 10.35
N ILE A 3 2.14 1.90 11.15
CA ILE A 3 0.79 1.57 10.73
C ILE A 3 -0.04 2.81 10.38
N GLU A 4 0.16 3.94 11.06
CA GLU A 4 -0.51 5.22 10.74
C GLU A 4 -0.08 5.74 9.37
N ALA A 5 1.20 5.58 9.02
CA ALA A 5 1.69 5.97 7.70
C ALA A 5 1.08 5.10 6.60
N ILE A 6 0.92 3.79 6.83
CA ILE A 6 0.25 2.89 5.88
C ILE A 6 -1.21 3.29 5.71
N ARG A 7 -1.95 3.51 6.80
CA ARG A 7 -3.34 3.98 6.76
C ARG A 7 -3.50 5.25 5.95
N ALA A 8 -2.61 6.22 6.18
CA ALA A 8 -2.63 7.47 5.43
C ALA A 8 -2.41 7.24 3.93
N ARG A 9 -1.55 6.30 3.55
CA ARG A 9 -1.29 5.93 2.15
C ARG A 9 -2.45 5.14 1.52
N VAL A 10 -3.06 4.20 2.22
CA VAL A 10 -4.26 3.49 1.76
C VAL A 10 -5.38 4.48 1.45
N GLU A 11 -5.62 5.44 2.35
CA GLU A 11 -6.60 6.51 2.14
C GLU A 11 -6.22 7.46 1.01
N ALA A 12 -4.92 7.68 0.76
CA ALA A 12 -4.47 8.47 -0.39
C ALA A 12 -4.78 7.74 -1.71
N ILE A 13 -4.42 6.45 -1.82
CA ILE A 13 -4.71 5.60 -3.00
C ILE A 13 -6.22 5.57 -3.28
N LYS A 14 -7.05 5.45 -2.25
CA LYS A 14 -8.50 5.49 -2.38
C LYS A 14 -9.04 6.81 -2.95
N ARG A 15 -8.37 7.94 -2.67
CA ARG A 15 -8.79 9.26 -3.20
C ARG A 15 -8.40 9.50 -4.65
N ILE A 16 -7.41 8.76 -5.14
CA ILE A 16 -6.89 8.87 -6.51
C ILE A 16 -7.28 7.65 -7.37
N SER A 17 -8.20 6.81 -6.89
CA SER A 17 -8.54 5.55 -7.57
C SER A 17 -9.29 5.73 -8.89
N ASP A 18 -9.62 6.98 -9.27
CA ASP A 18 -10.13 7.34 -10.59
C ASP A 18 -9.00 7.53 -11.63
N ASP A 19 -7.76 7.67 -11.18
CA ASP A 19 -6.55 7.61 -11.98
C ASP A 19 -5.88 6.24 -11.77
N ASP A 20 -6.24 5.28 -12.63
CA ASP A 20 -5.76 3.89 -12.55
C ASP A 20 -4.23 3.79 -12.52
N GLU A 21 -3.52 4.60 -13.32
CA GLU A 21 -2.06 4.57 -13.41
C GLU A 21 -1.42 5.07 -12.13
N MET A 22 -1.91 6.19 -11.59
CA MET A 22 -1.41 6.74 -10.34
C MET A 22 -1.74 5.83 -9.15
N ALA A 23 -2.97 5.31 -9.08
CA ALA A 23 -3.41 4.42 -8.00
C ALA A 23 -2.58 3.12 -7.97
N HIS A 24 -2.32 2.53 -9.14
CA HIS A 24 -1.47 1.35 -9.25
C HIS A 24 -0.02 1.63 -8.85
N ALA A 25 0.58 2.72 -9.33
CA ALA A 25 1.95 3.09 -8.98
C ALA A 25 2.12 3.34 -7.47
N ASP A 26 1.15 4.00 -6.83
CA ASP A 26 1.18 4.25 -5.39
C ASP A 26 0.95 3.00 -4.55
N GLU A 27 0.13 2.05 -5.02
CA GLU A 27 -0.02 0.71 -4.42
C GLU A 27 1.30 -0.06 -4.44
N ASP A 28 1.97 -0.14 -5.58
CA ASP A 28 3.27 -0.79 -5.72
C ASP A 28 4.33 -0.16 -4.80
N ALA A 29 4.37 1.19 -4.77
CA ALA A 29 5.27 1.91 -3.88
C ALA A 29 4.93 1.69 -2.39
N LEU A 30 3.67 1.45 -2.04
CA LEU A 30 3.26 1.11 -0.69
C LEU A 30 3.74 -0.29 -0.32
N TRP A 31 3.41 -1.28 -1.15
CA TRP A 31 3.78 -2.67 -0.91
C TRP A 31 5.29 -2.86 -0.84
N LYS A 32 6.05 -2.23 -1.74
CA LYS A 32 7.52 -2.24 -1.67
C LYS A 32 8.03 -1.67 -0.34
N GLY A 33 7.49 -0.53 0.10
CA GLY A 33 7.87 0.07 1.39
C GLY A 33 7.54 -0.82 2.59
N VAL A 34 6.45 -1.59 2.54
CA VAL A 34 6.12 -2.59 3.57
C VAL A 34 7.16 -3.71 3.56
N LEU A 35 7.46 -4.26 2.38
CA LEU A 35 8.45 -5.34 2.25
C LEU A 35 9.84 -4.91 2.73
N GLU A 36 10.26 -3.69 2.41
CA GLU A 36 11.51 -3.11 2.91
C GLU A 36 11.51 -2.98 4.45
N ALA A 37 10.40 -2.53 5.04
CA ALA A 37 10.27 -2.44 6.50
C ALA A 37 10.31 -3.83 7.17
N ILE A 38 9.66 -4.84 6.57
CA ILE A 38 9.69 -6.23 7.04
C ILE A 38 11.12 -6.78 6.95
N ALA A 39 11.79 -6.58 5.80
CA ALA A 39 13.18 -7.02 5.60
C ALA A 39 14.15 -6.36 6.59
N ALA A 40 13.87 -5.13 7.02
CA ALA A 40 14.62 -4.42 8.05
C ALA A 40 14.31 -4.86 9.49
N GLY A 41 13.36 -5.78 9.71
CA GLY A 41 13.02 -6.31 11.02
C GLY A 41 11.94 -5.54 11.78
N ALA A 42 10.94 -4.98 11.08
CA ALA A 42 9.80 -4.34 11.74
C ALA A 42 9.10 -5.30 12.73
N GLU A 43 8.92 -4.85 13.98
CA GLU A 43 8.31 -5.65 15.06
C GLU A 43 6.83 -5.99 14.80
N ASP A 44 6.15 -5.16 14.02
CA ASP A 44 4.73 -5.24 13.67
C ASP A 44 4.49 -5.68 12.22
N ALA A 45 5.44 -6.40 11.61
CA ALA A 45 5.43 -6.85 10.22
C ALA A 45 4.06 -7.36 9.72
N ALA A 46 3.40 -8.22 10.49
CA ALA A 46 2.10 -8.78 10.13
C ALA A 46 0.99 -7.72 10.07
N ALA A 47 0.99 -6.77 11.02
CA ALA A 47 0.02 -5.69 11.05
C ALA A 47 0.25 -4.70 9.90
N LEU A 48 1.52 -4.38 9.59
CA LEU A 48 1.88 -3.54 8.46
C LEU A 48 1.42 -4.17 7.12
N ALA A 49 1.69 -5.46 6.93
CA ALA A 49 1.26 -6.19 5.74
C ALA A 49 -0.26 -6.24 5.61
N ALA A 50 -0.97 -6.59 6.69
CA ALA A 50 -2.42 -6.68 6.68
C ALA A 50 -3.09 -5.34 6.32
N GLU A 51 -2.59 -4.23 6.85
CA GLU A 51 -3.13 -2.90 6.57
C GLU A 51 -2.86 -2.48 5.12
N ALA A 52 -1.66 -2.76 4.58
CA ALA A 52 -1.36 -2.42 3.18
C ALA A 52 -2.13 -3.27 2.17
N LEU A 53 -2.48 -4.51 2.51
CA LEU A 53 -3.30 -5.38 1.67
C LEU A 53 -4.75 -4.88 1.49
N LEU A 54 -5.21 -3.93 2.31
CA LEU A 54 -6.53 -3.29 2.13
C LEU A 54 -6.63 -2.53 0.80
N THR A 55 -5.50 -2.18 0.16
CA THR A 55 -5.53 -1.58 -1.18
C THR A 55 -6.14 -2.51 -2.22
N ALA A 56 -6.04 -3.84 -2.02
CA ALA A 56 -6.61 -4.86 -2.92
C ALA A 56 -8.13 -4.71 -3.11
N ASP A 57 -8.83 -4.16 -2.12
CA ASP A 57 -10.27 -3.93 -2.15
C ASP A 57 -10.65 -2.58 -2.79
N ILE A 58 -9.68 -1.73 -3.16
CA ILE A 58 -9.92 -0.46 -3.83
C ILE A 58 -10.14 -0.72 -5.34
N PRO A 59 -11.23 -0.20 -5.93
CA PRO A 59 -11.53 -0.41 -7.34
C PRO A 59 -10.70 0.53 -8.24
N PHE A 60 -9.63 0.00 -8.81
CA PHE A 60 -8.87 0.59 -9.92
C PHE A 60 -8.25 -0.53 -10.77
N ALA A 61 -7.89 -0.22 -12.01
CA ALA A 61 -7.22 -1.18 -12.89
C ALA A 61 -5.78 -1.43 -12.45
N ARG A 62 -5.42 -2.71 -12.27
CA ARG A 62 -4.04 -3.15 -12.02
C ARG A 62 -3.50 -3.73 -13.31
N TRP A 63 -2.58 -3.03 -13.94
CA TRP A 63 -1.84 -3.58 -15.07
C TRP A 63 -0.67 -4.42 -14.54
N CYS A 64 -0.23 -5.41 -15.31
CA CYS A 64 0.99 -6.12 -14.96
C CYS A 64 2.19 -5.19 -15.21
N ALA A 65 2.72 -4.58 -14.16
CA ALA A 65 4.05 -3.98 -14.15
C ALA A 65 5.15 -5.06 -14.06
#